data_AF-A0A7V2ACR7-F1
#
_entry.id   AF-A0A7V2ACR7-F1
#
_cell.length_a   1.000
_cell.length_b   1.000
_cell.length_c   1.000
_cell.angle_alpha   90.00
_cell.angle_beta   90.00
_cell.angle_gamma   90.00
#
_symmetry.space_group_name_H-M   'P 1'
#
loop_
_entity.id
_entity.type
_entity.pdbx_description
1 polymer ?
#
loop_
_entity_poly.entity_id
_entity_poly.type
_entity_poly.pdbx_seq_one_letter_code
_entity_poly.pdbx_strand_id
1 'polypeptide(L)'
;MAAMFLMVASASSVWAAEPITGANVPATLQDYLRHAARTNAGLEAAFEEWKAAVEQVPQAKALPDPRFTYGYFIDEVETRVGPQEHRLGLM
;
A
#
# COMPACT_ATOMS: atom_id res chain seq x y z
N MET A 1 -54.38 -50.63 -7.55
CA MET A 1 -55.26 -49.70 -8.27
C MET A 1 -55.82 -48.70 -7.28
N ALA A 2 -55.22 -47.51 -7.22
CA ALA A 2 -55.79 -46.26 -6.71
C ALA A 2 -54.66 -45.21 -6.83
N ALA A 3 -54.63 -44.55 -7.98
CA ALA A 3 -53.73 -43.43 -8.22
C ALA A 3 -54.26 -42.22 -7.43
N MET A 4 -53.45 -41.67 -6.53
CA MET A 4 -53.70 -40.36 -5.94
C MET A 4 -52.47 -39.49 -6.23
N PHE A 5 -52.59 -38.74 -7.32
CA PHE A 5 -51.66 -37.74 -7.79
C PHE A 5 -51.87 -36.50 -6.91
N LEU A 6 -51.04 -36.28 -5.89
CA LEU A 6 -51.07 -35.03 -5.14
C LEU A 6 -50.10 -34.04 -5.81
N MET A 7 -50.69 -33.02 -6.43
CA MET A 7 -50.04 -31.89 -7.07
C MET A 7 -48.92 -31.30 -6.20
N VAL A 8 -47.71 -31.28 -6.77
CA VAL A 8 -46.61 -30.42 -6.33
C VAL A 8 -47.03 -28.96 -6.54
N ALA A 9 -47.33 -28.26 -5.45
CA ALA A 9 -47.37 -26.79 -5.46
C ALA A 9 -45.94 -26.29 -5.23
N SER A 10 -45.20 -26.11 -6.31
CA SER A 10 -43.95 -25.35 -6.32
C SER A 10 -44.26 -23.89 -5.97
N ALA A 11 -44.14 -23.54 -4.69
CA ALA A 11 -44.08 -22.16 -4.26
C ALA A 11 -42.72 -21.58 -4.67
N SER A 12 -42.58 -21.24 -5.95
CA SER A 12 -41.48 -20.42 -6.45
C SER A 12 -41.75 -18.96 -6.05
N SER A 13 -41.58 -18.65 -4.76
CA SER A 13 -41.43 -17.29 -4.27
C SER A 13 -39.96 -17.02 -3.98
N VAL A 14 -39.12 -17.26 -4.99
CA VAL A 14 -37.72 -16.82 -5.00
C VAL A 14 -37.62 -15.75 -6.08
N TRP A 15 -38.07 -14.53 -5.75
CA TRP A 15 -37.59 -13.26 -6.31
C TRP A 15 -38.42 -12.07 -5.79
N ALA A 16 -38.54 -11.96 -4.46
CA ALA A 16 -38.74 -10.65 -3.87
C ALA A 16 -37.35 -10.21 -3.40
N ALA A 17 -36.63 -9.48 -4.25
CA ALA A 17 -35.49 -8.71 -3.77
C ALA A 17 -36.07 -7.71 -2.77
N GLU A 18 -35.75 -7.86 -1.49
CA GLU A 18 -36.13 -6.86 -0.50
C GLU A 18 -35.65 -5.50 -1.00
N PRO A 19 -36.49 -4.46 -0.96
CA PRO A 19 -36.00 -3.12 -1.26
C PRO A 19 -34.85 -2.86 -0.30
N ILE A 20 -33.66 -2.62 -0.84
CA ILE A 20 -32.48 -2.18 -0.09
C ILE A 20 -32.79 -0.81 0.52
N THR A 21 -33.56 -0.80 1.61
CA THR A 21 -33.88 0.37 2.42
C THR A 21 -33.15 0.23 3.75
N GLY A 22 -31.82 0.08 3.65
CA GLY A 22 -30.93 0.32 4.78
C GLY A 22 -30.59 1.80 4.84
N ALA A 23 -30.48 2.37 6.03
CA ALA A 23 -30.10 3.78 6.24
C ALA A 23 -28.74 4.18 5.63
N ASN A 24 -27.98 3.21 5.09
CA ASN A 24 -26.64 3.38 4.51
C ASN A 24 -26.60 3.12 2.99
N VAL A 25 -27.75 3.12 2.31
CA VAL A 25 -27.79 2.96 0.85
C VAL A 25 -27.71 4.35 0.22
N PRO A 26 -26.71 4.62 -0.64
CA PRO A 26 -26.61 5.88 -1.37
C PRO A 26 -27.92 6.15 -2.13
N ALA A 27 -28.60 7.26 -1.83
CA ALA A 27 -29.93 7.53 -2.37
C ALA A 27 -29.89 8.05 -3.82
N THR A 28 -28.75 8.62 -4.22
CA THR A 28 -28.56 9.19 -5.56
C THR A 28 -27.39 8.52 -6.28
N LEU A 29 -27.40 8.57 -7.61
CA LEU A 29 -26.27 8.12 -8.44
C LEU A 29 -24.95 8.78 -8.02
N GLN A 30 -24.99 10.06 -7.68
CA GLN A 30 -23.82 10.81 -7.23
C GLN A 30 -23.21 10.22 -5.96
N ASP A 31 -24.05 9.76 -5.03
CA ASP A 31 -23.61 9.16 -3.78
C ASP A 31 -22.96 7.79 -4.04
N TYR A 32 -23.50 7.01 -4.98
CA TYR A 32 -22.87 5.77 -5.44
C TYR A 32 -21.52 6.00 -6.07
N LEU A 33 -21.39 6.99 -6.96
CA LEU A 33 -20.12 7.32 -7.59
C LEU A 33 -19.09 7.78 -6.56
N ARG A 34 -19.51 8.57 -5.56
CA ARG A 34 -18.64 9.00 -4.46
C ARG A 34 -18.19 7.83 -3.60
N HIS A 35 -19.10 6.91 -3.28
CA HIS A 35 -18.78 5.72 -2.50
C HIS A 35 -17.83 4.79 -3.27
N ALA A 36 -18.11 4.55 -4.56
CA ALA A 36 -17.26 3.77 -5.45
C ALA A 36 -15.87 4.39 -5.57
N ALA A 37 -15.76 5.71 -5.80
CA ALA A 37 -14.48 6.39 -5.89
C ALA A 37 -13.61 6.25 -4.62
N ARG A 38 -14.23 6.13 -3.44
CA ARG A 38 -13.53 5.96 -2.16
C ARG A 38 -13.18 4.51 -1.81
N THR A 39 -13.90 3.54 -2.37
CA THR A 39 -13.80 2.13 -1.99
C THR A 39 -13.23 1.26 -3.12
N ASN A 40 -12.90 1.86 -4.26
CA ASN A 40 -12.38 1.13 -5.41
C ASN A 40 -10.89 0.81 -5.23
N ALA A 41 -10.59 -0.48 -5.00
CA ALA A 41 -9.23 -0.98 -4.84
C ALA A 41 -8.32 -0.72 -6.05
N GLY A 42 -8.86 -0.63 -7.27
CA GLY A 42 -8.09 -0.30 -8.47
C GLY A 42 -7.62 1.16 -8.49
N LEU A 43 -8.46 2.09 -8.03
CA LEU A 43 -8.08 3.50 -7.88
C LEU A 43 -7.04 3.68 -6.77
N GLU A 44 -7.19 2.95 -5.67
CA GLU A 44 -6.21 2.94 -4.57
C GLU A 44 -4.85 2.39 -5.03
N ALA A 45 -4.84 1.28 -5.77
CA ALA A 45 -3.62 0.70 -6.33
C ALA A 45 -2.89 1.68 -7.27
N ALA A 46 -3.62 2.32 -8.19
CA ALA A 46 -3.05 3.31 -9.10
C ALA A 46 -2.50 4.54 -8.36
N PHE A 47 -3.16 4.96 -7.28
CA PHE A 47 -2.68 6.07 -6.45
C PHE A 47 -1.38 5.71 -5.70
N GLU A 48 -1.30 4.52 -5.12
CA GLU A 48 -0.08 4.07 -4.42
C GLU A 48 1.07 3.81 -5.40
N GLU A 49 0.80 3.33 -6.62
CA GLU A 49 1.83 3.21 -7.67
C GLU A 49 2.41 4.58 -8.06
N TRP A 50 1.54 5.59 -8.26
CA TRP A 50 1.97 6.96 -8.52
C TRP A 50 2.81 7.50 -7.36
N LYS A 51 2.37 7.30 -6.11
CA LYS A 51 3.08 7.75 -4.92
C LYS A 51 4.46 7.07 -4.80
N ALA A 52 4.54 5.78 -5.06
CA ALA A 52 5.81 5.05 -5.10
C ALA A 52 6.76 5.60 -6.17
N ALA A 53 6.25 5.93 -7.36
CA ALA A 53 7.05 6.55 -8.43
C ALA A 53 7.59 7.93 -8.04
N VAL A 54 6.81 8.74 -7.31
CA VAL A 54 7.25 10.04 -6.80
C VAL A 54 8.38 9.88 -5.76
N GLU A 55 8.26 8.92 -4.84
CA GLU A 55 9.27 8.65 -3.81
C GLU A 55 10.56 8.01 -4.35
N GLN A 56 10.56 7.44 -5.56
CA GLN A 56 11.79 6.96 -6.20
C GLN A 56 12.70 8.10 -6.67
N VAL A 57 12.14 9.28 -6.99
CA VAL A 57 12.90 10.44 -7.48
C VAL A 57 13.98 10.93 -6.51
N PRO A 58 13.72 11.09 -5.19
CA PRO A 58 14.75 11.51 -4.25
C PRO A 58 15.86 10.46 -4.08
N GLN A 59 15.59 9.16 -4.16
CA GLN A 59 16.62 8.13 -4.03
C GLN A 59 17.62 8.14 -5.20
N ALA A 60 17.16 8.48 -6.40
CA ALA A 60 18.03 8.61 -7.58
C ALA A 60 18.88 9.89 -7.59
N LYS A 61 18.51 10.90 -6.78
CA LYS A 61 19.20 12.20 -6.68
C LYS A 61 19.94 12.41 -5.36
N ALA A 62 19.74 11.53 -4.38
CA ALA A 62 20.48 11.58 -3.14
C ALA A 62 21.96 11.34 -3.44
N LEU A 63 22.80 12.26 -2.99
CA LEU A 63 24.24 12.03 -2.91
C LEU A 63 24.47 10.78 -2.05
N PRO A 64 25.49 9.95 -2.35
CA PRO A 64 25.84 8.84 -1.48
C PRO A 64 26.06 9.37 -0.05
N ASP A 65 25.40 8.74 0.93
CA ASP A 65 25.45 9.15 2.34
C ASP A 65 26.91 9.12 2.83
N PRO A 66 27.56 10.29 3.00
CA PRO A 66 28.98 10.28 3.26
C PRO A 66 29.22 9.86 4.69
N ARG A 67 30.10 8.88 4.90
CA ARG A 67 30.43 8.40 6.24
C ARG A 67 31.73 9.02 6.70
N PHE A 68 31.63 9.91 7.70
CA PHE A 68 32.79 10.43 8.40
C PHE A 68 33.31 9.41 9.42
N THR A 69 34.60 9.09 9.34
CA THR A 69 35.26 8.19 10.29
C THR A 69 36.44 8.91 10.94
N TYR A 70 36.48 8.88 12.27
CA TYR A 70 37.61 9.31 13.07
C TYR A 70 38.26 8.08 13.74
N GLY A 71 39.59 7.99 13.65
CA GLY A 71 40.37 6.96 14.34
C GLY A 71 41.52 7.57 15.13
N TYR A 72 41.79 7.00 16.29
CA TYR A 72 42.96 7.31 17.12
C TYR A 72 43.81 6.04 17.24
N PHE A 73 45.12 6.18 17.06
CA PHE A 73 46.06 5.08 17.17
C PHE A 73 46.66 5.05 18.57
N ILE A 74 46.53 3.91 19.25
CA ILE A 74 47.13 3.68 20.58
C ILE A 74 48.64 3.49 20.43
N ASP A 75 49.05 2.77 19.39
CA ASP A 75 50.43 2.64 18.96
C ASP A 75 50.59 3.35 17.62
N GLU A 76 51.44 4.37 17.61
CA GLU A 76 51.68 5.22 16.44
C GLU A 76 52.35 4.43 15.31
N VAL A 77 51.81 4.58 14.09
CA VAL A 77 52.41 4.00 12.89
C VAL A 77 53.37 5.03 12.29
N GLU A 78 54.63 4.64 12.11
CA GLU A 78 55.62 5.52 11.48
C GLU A 78 55.35 5.70 9.98
N THR A 79 55.31 6.95 9.54
CA THR A 79 55.18 7.32 8.13
C THR A 79 56.42 8.11 7.68
N ARG A 80 56.51 8.40 6.37
CA ARG A 80 57.62 9.20 5.82
C ARG A 80 57.74 10.60 6.45
N VAL A 81 56.68 11.07 7.10
CA VAL A 81 56.60 12.37 7.76
C VAL A 81 56.52 12.26 9.29
N GLY A 82 56.80 11.07 9.85
CA GLY A 82 56.74 10.78 11.29
C GLY A 82 55.50 9.99 11.71
N PRO A 83 55.26 9.87 13.03
CA PRO A 83 54.19 9.05 13.57
C PRO A 83 52.80 9.60 13.24
N GLN A 84 51.86 8.71 12.93
CA GLN A 84 50.45 9.03 12.71
C GLN A 84 49.61 8.70 13.95
N GLU A 85 49.12 9.73 14.64
CA GLU A 85 48.27 9.61 15.84
C GLU A 85 46.77 9.55 15.51
N HIS A 86 46.35 10.21 14.42
CA HIS A 86 44.94 10.38 14.06
C HIS A 86 44.67 10.02 12.60
N ARG A 87 43.46 9.50 12.34
CA ARG A 87 42.95 9.26 10.98
C ARG A 87 41.57 9.90 10.79
N LEU A 88 41.45 10.67 9.72
CA LEU A 88 40.18 11.21 9.23
C LEU A 88 39.84 10.52 7.91
N GLY A 89 38.62 10.02 7.77
CA GLY A 89 38.13 9.39 6.54
C GLY A 89 36.75 9.94 6.18
N LEU A 90 36.55 10.17 4.88
CA LEU A 90 35.24 10.46 4.28
C LEU A 90 35.05 9.46 3.14
N MET A 91 34.01 8.63 3.22
CA MET A 91 33.58 7.73 2.15
C MET A 91 32.25 8.20 1.58
#